data_AF-A0A3C0NB76-F1
#
_entry.id   AF-A0A3C0NB76-F1
#
_cell.length_a   1.000
_cell.length_b   1.000
_cell.length_c   1.000
_cell.angle_alpha   90.00
_cell.angle_beta   90.00
_cell.angle_gamma   90.00
#
_symmetry.space_group_name_H-M   'P 1'
#
loop_
_entity.id
_entity.type
_entity.pdbx_description
1 polymer ?
#
loop_
_entity_poly.entity_id
_entity_poly.type
_entity_poly.pdbx_seq_one_letter_code
_entity_poly.pdbx_strand_id
1 'polypeptide(L)'
;MSHFSTLRTKITDAEILKASLRDLGITVKSEADVRGYNGQRVRADLVAVLEGEYDLGWSRNSDGSFDLIADLWGVAKKHNQT
;
A
#
# COMPACT_ATOMS: atom_id res chain seq x y z
N MET A 1 10.90 14.17 -8.93
CA MET A 1 9.54 13.78 -9.35
C MET A 1 9.08 12.70 -8.38
N SER A 2 7.84 12.77 -7.89
CA SER A 2 7.29 11.73 -6.99
C SER A 2 6.89 10.53 -7.84
N HIS A 3 7.31 9.31 -7.47
CA HIS A 3 7.00 8.06 -8.17
C HIS A 3 5.72 7.38 -7.66
N PHE A 4 5.06 7.96 -6.67
CA PHE A 4 3.83 7.40 -6.13
C PHE A 4 2.73 7.41 -7.17
N SER A 5 2.14 6.22 -7.37
CA SER A 5 0.96 6.03 -8.19
C SER A 5 -0.23 5.78 -7.26
N THR A 6 -1.33 6.49 -7.53
CA THR A 6 -2.60 6.24 -6.87
C THR A 6 -3.49 5.47 -7.84
N LEU A 7 -3.89 4.25 -7.46
CA LEU A 7 -4.82 3.44 -8.23
C LEU A 7 -6.15 3.39 -7.49
N ARG A 8 -7.20 3.91 -8.13
CA ARG A 8 -8.56 3.86 -7.56
C ARG A 8 -9.06 2.42 -7.57
N THR A 9 -9.38 1.88 -6.40
CA THR A 9 -9.88 0.50 -6.28
C THR A 9 -11.37 0.50 -5.94
N LYS A 10 -12.04 -0.63 -6.18
CA LYS A 10 -13.42 -0.86 -5.71
C LYS A 10 -13.47 -1.47 -4.30
N ILE A 11 -12.35 -1.48 -3.58
CA ILE A 11 -12.29 -2.03 -2.23
C ILE A 11 -13.01 -1.03 -1.32
N THR A 12 -14.11 -1.47 -0.71
CA THR A 12 -14.91 -0.64 0.21
C THR A 12 -14.88 -1.17 1.64
N ASP A 13 -14.41 -2.40 1.84
CA ASP A 13 -14.37 -3.04 3.15
C ASP A 13 -12.92 -3.19 3.65
N ALA A 14 -12.63 -2.45 4.74
CA ALA A 14 -11.33 -2.44 5.37
C ALA A 14 -10.99 -3.77 6.06
N GLU A 15 -11.99 -4.44 6.64
CA GLU A 15 -11.77 -5.68 7.39
C GLU A 15 -11.54 -6.84 6.44
N ILE A 16 -12.27 -6.91 5.31
CA ILE A 16 -11.99 -7.88 4.26
C ILE A 16 -10.59 -7.69 3.68
N LEU A 17 -10.16 -6.44 3.44
CA LEU A 17 -8.80 -6.14 2.98
C LEU A 17 -7.74 -6.59 3.99
N LYS A 18 -7.90 -6.24 5.27
CA LYS A 18 -6.97 -6.67 6.34
C LYS A 18 -6.93 -8.19 6.47
N ALA A 19 -8.08 -8.86 6.43
CA ALA A 19 -8.17 -10.32 6.51
C ALA A 19 -7.43 -10.96 5.33
N SER A 20 -7.70 -10.52 4.10
CA SER A 20 -7.05 -11.02 2.89
C SER A 20 -5.52 -10.85 2.95
N LEU A 21 -5.03 -9.69 3.41
CA LEU A 21 -3.59 -9.44 3.55
C LEU A 21 -2.96 -10.34 4.63
N ARG A 22 -3.64 -10.55 5.76
CA ARG A 22 -3.17 -11.45 6.83
C ARG A 22 -3.16 -12.91 6.38
N ASP A 23 -4.15 -13.33 5.61
CA ASP A 23 -4.22 -14.69 5.04
C ASP A 23 -3.06 -14.95 4.06
N LEU A 24 -2.58 -13.90 3.38
CA LEU A 24 -1.36 -13.93 2.58
C LEU A 24 -0.06 -13.85 3.42
N GLY A 25 -0.15 -13.82 4.75
CA GLY A 25 0.98 -13.71 5.66
C GLY A 25 1.56 -12.29 5.79
N ILE A 26 0.86 -11.27 5.27
CA ILE A 26 1.34 -9.89 5.24
C ILE A 26 0.89 -9.15 6.50
N THR A 27 1.84 -8.46 7.14
CA THR A 27 1.54 -7.62 8.31
C THR A 27 0.86 -6.33 7.87
N VAL A 28 -0.28 -6.00 8.48
CA VAL A 28 -1.01 -4.76 8.19
C VAL A 28 -0.97 -3.83 9.39
N LYS A 29 -0.61 -2.56 9.16
CA LYS A 29 -0.67 -1.47 10.13
C LYS A 29 -1.80 -0.52 9.76
N SER A 30 -2.49 0.04 10.75
CA SER A 30 -3.47 1.11 10.55
C SER A 30 -2.82 2.46 10.79
N GLU A 31 -3.26 3.49 10.05
CA GLU A 31 -2.80 4.87 10.17
C GLU A 31 -1.27 4.97 10.26
N ALA A 32 -0.61 4.50 9.21
CA ALA A 32 0.85 4.39 9.16
C ALA A 32 1.40 5.01 7.88
N ASP A 33 2.73 5.08 7.79
CA ASP A 33 3.40 5.59 6.60
C ASP A 33 3.79 4.44 5.67
N VAL A 34 3.43 4.58 4.41
CA VAL A 34 3.89 3.76 3.30
C VAL A 34 5.31 4.15 2.95
N ARG A 35 6.24 3.20 2.99
CA ARG A 35 7.62 3.40 2.51
C ARG A 35 7.70 3.29 0.98
N GLY A 36 8.39 4.23 0.35
CA GLY A 36 8.61 4.29 -1.10
C GLY A 36 10.06 4.64 -1.46
N TYR A 37 10.31 4.91 -2.74
CA TYR A 37 11.66 5.17 -3.25
C TYR A 37 12.36 6.32 -2.53
N ASN A 38 13.67 6.17 -2.32
CA ASN A 38 14.55 7.19 -1.73
C ASN A 38 14.08 7.70 -0.36
N GLY A 39 13.50 6.81 0.46
CA GLY A 39 13.03 7.14 1.82
C GLY A 39 11.76 7.98 1.86
N GLN A 40 11.05 8.11 0.73
CA GLN A 40 9.76 8.79 0.71
C GLN A 40 8.73 8.03 1.55
N ARG A 41 7.90 8.79 2.25
CA ARG A 41 6.87 8.29 3.16
C ARG A 41 5.55 8.97 2.84
N VAL A 42 4.50 8.19 2.67
CA VAL A 42 3.14 8.71 2.44
C VAL A 42 2.19 8.13 3.47
N ARG A 43 1.42 8.99 4.14
CA ARG A 43 0.43 8.57 5.14
C ARG A 43 -0.72 7.82 4.45
N ALA A 44 -1.13 6.68 5.03
CA ALA A 44 -2.29 5.92 4.57
C ALA A 44 -3.07 5.33 5.76
N ASP A 45 -4.36 5.07 5.55
CA ASP A 45 -5.25 4.47 6.55
C ASP A 45 -4.88 3.03 6.86
N LEU A 46 -4.44 2.29 5.84
CA LEU A 46 -3.94 0.92 5.96
C LEU A 46 -2.62 0.79 5.23
N VAL A 47 -1.65 0.12 5.84
CA VAL A 47 -0.33 -0.14 5.25
C VAL A 47 -0.01 -1.61 5.37
N ALA A 48 0.10 -2.30 4.24
CA ALA A 48 0.68 -3.62 4.16
C ALA A 48 2.21 -3.48 4.15
N VAL A 49 2.84 -4.00 5.18
CA VAL A 49 4.30 -3.98 5.34
C VAL A 49 4.87 -5.15 4.57
N LEU A 50 5.60 -4.85 3.49
CA LEU A 50 6.30 -5.88 2.71
C LEU A 50 7.75 -5.99 3.16
N GLU A 51 8.41 -7.07 2.73
CA GLU A 51 9.84 -7.24 2.97
C GLU A 51 10.67 -6.18 2.23
N GLY A 52 11.62 -5.58 2.95
CA GLY A 52 12.52 -4.50 2.52
C GLY A 52 11.90 -3.11 2.55
N GLU A 53 12.16 -2.30 1.52
CA GLU A 53 12.03 -0.82 1.59
C GLU A 53 10.74 -0.25 0.98
N TYR A 54 9.84 -1.09 0.46
CA TYR A 54 8.60 -0.64 -0.19
C TYR A 54 7.40 -1.26 0.51
N ASP A 55 6.37 -0.45 0.75
CA ASP A 55 5.10 -0.90 1.31
C ASP A 55 3.95 -0.59 0.34
N LEU A 56 2.78 -1.18 0.61
CA LEU A 56 1.53 -0.84 -0.07
C LEU A 56 0.59 -0.15 0.91
N GLY A 57 0.06 1.01 0.54
CA GLY A 57 -0.92 1.73 1.34
C GLY A 57 -2.29 1.78 0.71
N TRP A 58 -3.32 1.91 1.53
CA TRP A 58 -4.66 2.25 1.11
C TRP A 58 -5.16 3.47 1.88
N SER A 59 -5.58 4.49 1.15
CA SER A 59 -6.23 5.68 1.71
C SER A 59 -7.73 5.57 1.52
N ARG A 60 -8.49 5.78 2.59
CA ARG A 60 -9.94 5.82 2.55
C ARG A 60 -10.39 7.16 1.94
N ASN A 61 -11.23 7.07 0.93
CA ASN A 61 -11.90 8.19 0.31
C ASN A 61 -13.15 8.59 1.09
N SER A 62 -13.65 9.79 0.85
CA SER A 62 -14.89 10.31 1.45
C SER A 62 -16.13 9.50 1.08
N ASP A 63 -16.11 8.76 -0.03
CA ASP A 63 -17.18 7.86 -0.48
C ASP A 63 -17.11 6.47 0.18
N GLY A 64 -16.13 6.23 1.06
CA GLY A 64 -15.91 4.95 1.74
C GLY A 64 -15.10 3.92 0.94
N SER A 65 -14.73 4.22 -0.32
CA SER A 65 -13.79 3.38 -1.08
C SER A 65 -12.35 3.60 -0.62
N PHE A 66 -11.46 2.67 -0.99
CA PHE A 66 -10.03 2.77 -0.74
C PHE A 66 -9.25 2.95 -2.04
N ASP A 67 -8.37 3.94 -2.08
CA ASP A 67 -7.39 4.10 -3.15
C ASP A 67 -6.06 3.47 -2.72
N LEU A 68 -5.48 2.64 -3.59
CA LEU A 68 -4.15 2.08 -3.40
C LEU A 68 -3.12 3.17 -3.68
N ILE A 69 -2.24 3.43 -2.71
CA ILE A 69 -1.13 4.37 -2.78
C ILE A 69 0.15 3.59 -2.56
N ALA A 70 1.00 3.53 -3.59
CA ALA A 70 2.30 2.88 -3.49
C ALA A 70 3.25 3.41 -4.54
N ASP A 71 4.55 3.20 -4.31
CA ASP A 71 5.55 3.30 -5.36
C ASP A 71 5.58 1.98 -6.16
N LEU A 72 4.68 1.87 -7.14
CA LEU A 72 4.55 0.67 -7.96
C LEU A 72 5.79 0.40 -8.82
N TRP A 73 6.54 1.43 -9.19
CA TRP A 73 7.80 1.27 -9.93
C TRP A 73 8.89 0.64 -9.05
N GLY A 74 9.02 1.12 -7.81
CA GLY A 74 9.94 0.55 -6.82
C GLY A 74 9.60 -0.89 -6.46
N VAL A 75 8.31 -1.19 -6.24
CA VAL A 75 7.81 -2.55 -5.99
C VAL A 75 8.10 -3.48 -7.17
N ALA A 76 7.78 -3.06 -8.40
CA ALA A 76 8.03 -3.86 -9.59
C ALA A 76 9.53 -4.14 -9.79
N LYS A 77 10.40 -3.13 -9.65
CA LYS A 77 11.85 -3.32 -9.83
C LYS A 77 12.46 -4.34 -8.85
N LYS A 78 11.93 -4.41 -7.61
CA LYS A 78 12.42 -5.35 -6.60
C LYS A 78 11.92 -6.78 -6.83
N HIS A 79 10.68 -6.94 -7.29
CA HIS A 79 10.06 -8.26 -7.46
C HIS A 79 10.21 -8.86 -8.86
N ASN A 80 10.62 -8.09 -9.86
CA ASN A 80 10.77 -8.52 -11.26
C ASN A 80 12.25 -8.77 -11.64
N GLN A 81 13.03 -9.38 -10.76
CA GLN A 81 14.40 -9.83 -11.08
C GLN A 81 14.35 -11.11 -11.95
N THR A 82 14.10 -10.92 -13.23
CA THR A 82 14.52 -11.84 -14.32
C THR A 82 15.53 -11.14 -15.20
#